data_AF-A0A8B7V0M6-F1
#
_entry.id   AF-A0A8B7V0M6-F1
#
_cell.length_a   1.000
_cell.length_b   1.000
_cell.length_c   1.000
_cell.angle_alpha   90.00
_cell.angle_beta   90.00
_cell.angle_gamma   90.00
#
_symmetry.space_group_name_H-M   'P 1'
#
loop_
_entity.id
_entity.type
_entity.pdbx_description
1 polymer ?
#
loop_
_entity_poly.entity_id
_entity_poly.type
_entity_poly.pdbx_seq_one_letter_code
_entity_poly.pdbx_strand_id
1 'polypeptide(L)'
;METKMALNYKSKSQKRSAVEKSMNTFLIIYLIILISEAIISTILKYTWQAEEKWDEPWYNQKTEHQRNSSKILRFISDFLAFLVLYNFIIPISLYVTVEMQKFLGSFFIGWDLDLYHEESGQKAQVNTSDLNEELGQVEYVFTDKTGTLTENEMQFRECSINGMKYQEINGRLVPEGPTPDSSEGNLTYLSSSSHLNNLSHLTTSSSFRTSPENETELVSNFLINK
;
A
#
# COMPACT_ATOMS: atom_id res chain seq x y z
N MET A 1 -16.44 18.43 -16.77
CA MET A 1 -15.14 18.19 -16.11
C MET A 1 -14.15 19.23 -16.64
N GLU A 2 -14.12 20.42 -16.05
CA GLU A 2 -13.28 21.53 -16.55
C GLU A 2 -12.36 22.13 -15.47
N THR A 3 -12.48 21.68 -14.22
CA THR A 3 -11.60 22.16 -13.16
C THR A 3 -10.18 21.62 -13.39
N LYS A 4 -9.16 22.45 -13.13
CA LYS A 4 -7.75 22.06 -13.24
C LYS A 4 -7.42 20.81 -12.42
N MET A 5 -8.11 20.63 -11.28
CA MET A 5 -8.00 19.43 -10.44
C MET A 5 -8.51 18.17 -11.16
N ALA A 6 -9.65 18.24 -11.85
CA ALA A 6 -10.20 17.11 -12.60
C ALA A 6 -9.32 16.76 -13.81
N LEU A 7 -8.70 17.75 -14.46
CA LEU A 7 -7.79 17.53 -15.59
C LEU A 7 -6.47 16.84 -15.19
N ASN A 8 -6.04 17.00 -13.93
CA ASN A 8 -4.89 16.27 -13.38
C ASN A 8 -5.25 14.85 -12.91
N TYR A 9 -6.54 14.51 -12.84
CA TYR A 9 -6.99 13.19 -12.44
C TYR A 9 -6.89 12.24 -13.64
N LYS A 10 -5.88 11.38 -13.67
CA LYS A 10 -5.78 10.31 -14.68
C LYS A 10 -6.73 9.17 -14.30
N SER A 11 -7.47 8.63 -15.27
CA SER A 11 -8.34 7.48 -15.04
C SER A 11 -7.59 6.36 -14.33
N LYS A 12 -8.21 5.78 -13.29
CA LYS A 12 -7.62 4.74 -12.45
C LYS A 12 -7.22 3.55 -13.33
N SER A 13 -5.92 3.38 -13.57
CA SER A 13 -5.41 2.14 -14.15
C SER A 13 -5.66 1.01 -13.15
N GLN A 14 -6.13 -0.14 -13.64
CA GLN A 14 -6.20 -1.33 -12.80
C GLN A 14 -4.78 -1.69 -12.36
N LYS A 15 -4.58 -1.73 -11.04
CA LYS A 15 -3.34 -2.22 -10.44
C LYS A 15 -3.45 -3.73 -10.41
N ARG A 16 -2.48 -4.43 -10.99
CA ARG A 16 -2.41 -5.90 -10.97
C ARG A 16 -1.32 -6.34 -10.03
N SER A 17 -1.57 -7.41 -9.30
CA SER A 17 -0.62 -7.97 -8.36
C SER A 17 0.58 -8.64 -9.07
N ALA A 18 1.76 -8.57 -8.47
CA ALA A 18 2.91 -9.37 -8.87
C ALA A 18 2.62 -10.87 -8.81
N VAL A 19 1.75 -11.29 -7.88
CA VAL A 19 1.30 -12.69 -7.75
C VAL A 19 0.53 -13.15 -8.98
N GLU A 20 -0.31 -12.29 -9.59
CA GLU A 20 -1.02 -12.64 -10.83
C GLU A 20 -0.03 -12.94 -11.97
N LYS A 21 1.04 -12.13 -12.08
CA LYS A 21 2.08 -12.34 -13.08
C LYS A 21 2.80 -13.66 -12.85
N SER A 22 3.18 -13.94 -11.60
CA SER A 22 3.83 -15.19 -11.21
C SER A 22 2.94 -16.41 -11.49
N MET A 23 1.65 -16.33 -11.15
CA MET A 23 0.68 -17.38 -11.45
C MET A 23 0.57 -17.67 -12.94
N ASN A 24 0.50 -16.63 -13.79
CA ASN A 24 0.49 -16.83 -15.24
C ASN A 24 1.77 -17.50 -15.75
N THR A 25 2.93 -17.19 -15.16
CA THR A 25 4.19 -17.89 -15.45
C THR A 25 4.11 -19.37 -15.07
N PHE A 26 3.59 -19.71 -13.89
CA PHE A 26 3.40 -21.10 -13.48
C PHE A 26 2.42 -21.86 -14.37
N LEU A 27 1.32 -21.23 -14.82
CA LEU A 27 0.39 -21.84 -15.77
C LEU A 27 1.06 -22.23 -17.09
N ILE A 28 1.95 -21.37 -17.61
CA ILE A 28 2.74 -21.68 -18.82
C ILE A 28 3.69 -22.87 -18.55
N ILE A 29 4.34 -22.90 -17.39
CA ILE A 29 5.22 -24.01 -17.00
C ILE A 29 4.44 -25.33 -16.90
N TYR A 30 3.27 -25.33 -16.24
CA TYR A 30 2.41 -26.51 -16.16
C TYR A 30 1.90 -26.98 -17.53
N LEU A 31 1.59 -26.05 -18.44
CA LEU A 31 1.22 -26.40 -19.81
C LEU A 31 2.36 -27.11 -20.56
N ILE A 32 3.60 -26.64 -20.40
CA ILE A 32 4.77 -27.27 -21.01
C ILE A 32 4.98 -28.68 -20.44
N ILE A 33 4.87 -28.83 -19.11
CA ILE A 33 4.99 -30.14 -18.45
C ILE A 33 3.89 -31.08 -18.94
N LEU A 34 2.63 -30.63 -18.98
CA LEU A 34 1.48 -31.40 -19.47
C LEU A 34 1.69 -31.93 -20.89
N ILE A 35 2.12 -31.06 -21.82
CA ILE A 35 2.40 -31.46 -23.20
C ILE A 35 3.56 -32.45 -23.24
N SER A 36 4.62 -32.22 -22.46
CA SER A 36 5.78 -33.11 -22.42
C SER A 36 5.42 -34.51 -21.92
N GLU A 37 4.62 -34.63 -20.87
CA GLU A 37 4.17 -35.92 -20.33
C GLU A 37 3.25 -36.65 -21.31
N ALA A 38 2.34 -35.92 -21.97
CA ALA A 38 1.48 -36.51 -23.01
C ALA A 38 2.30 -37.04 -24.19
N ILE A 39 3.34 -36.32 -24.64
CA ILE A 39 4.25 -36.77 -25.71
C ILE A 39 5.04 -38.00 -25.26
N ILE A 40 5.68 -37.95 -24.09
CA ILE A 40 6.48 -39.06 -23.56
C ILE A 40 5.63 -40.31 -23.40
N SER A 41 4.42 -40.19 -22.85
CA SER A 41 3.48 -41.31 -22.67
C SER A 41 3.00 -41.89 -24.00
N THR A 42 2.76 -41.03 -24.98
CA THR A 42 2.40 -41.47 -26.34
C THR A 42 3.56 -42.25 -26.96
N ILE A 43 4.79 -41.73 -26.91
CA ILE A 43 5.98 -42.42 -27.43
C ILE A 43 6.16 -43.77 -26.74
N LEU A 44 6.11 -43.80 -25.40
CA LEU A 44 6.24 -45.02 -24.62
C LEU A 44 5.20 -46.07 -25.00
N LYS A 45 3.93 -45.66 -25.17
CA LYS A 45 2.85 -46.54 -25.65
C LYS A 45 3.20 -47.15 -27.01
N TYR A 46 3.64 -46.35 -27.98
CA TYR A 46 3.97 -46.86 -29.31
C TYR A 46 5.22 -47.73 -29.33
N THR A 47 6.22 -47.42 -28.51
CA THR A 47 7.39 -48.29 -28.36
C THR A 47 7.04 -49.63 -27.73
N TRP A 48 6.10 -49.65 -26.77
CA TRP A 48 5.61 -50.88 -26.15
C TRP A 48 4.74 -51.71 -27.10
N GLN A 49 3.91 -51.06 -27.91
CA GLN A 49 3.06 -51.70 -28.92
C GLN A 49 3.79 -52.03 -30.23
N ALA A 50 5.11 -51.80 -30.31
CA ALA A 50 5.89 -52.15 -31.50
C ALA A 50 5.96 -53.67 -31.73
N GLU A 51 5.86 -54.46 -30.67
CA GLU A 51 5.80 -55.91 -30.72
C GLU A 51 4.34 -56.40 -30.83
N GLU A 52 4.04 -57.20 -31.86
CA GLU A 52 2.68 -57.67 -32.20
C GLU A 52 1.98 -58.43 -31.05
N LYS A 53 2.76 -59.10 -30.21
CA LYS A 53 2.28 -59.79 -29.00
C LYS A 53 1.60 -58.86 -27.99
N TRP A 54 2.03 -57.59 -27.91
CA TRP A 54 1.56 -56.62 -26.92
C TRP A 54 0.50 -55.65 -27.47
N ASP A 55 0.36 -55.56 -28.80
CA ASP A 55 -0.66 -54.72 -29.43
C ASP A 55 -2.05 -55.39 -29.43
N GLU A 56 -2.12 -56.72 -29.65
CA GLU A 56 -3.37 -57.50 -29.64
C GLU A 56 -3.22 -58.85 -28.92
N PRO A 57 -3.22 -58.88 -27.57
CA PRO A 57 -3.24 -60.12 -26.81
C PRO A 57 -4.52 -60.92 -27.10
N TRP A 58 -4.43 -62.26 -27.03
CA TRP A 58 -5.54 -63.18 -27.34
C TRP A 58 -6.84 -62.93 -26.55
N TYR A 59 -6.76 -62.28 -25.38
CA TYR A 59 -7.89 -62.00 -24.49
C TYR A 59 -8.48 -60.58 -24.66
N ASN A 60 -7.82 -59.68 -25.41
CA ASN A 60 -8.28 -58.29 -25.62
C ASN A 60 -8.09 -57.88 -27.08
N GLN A 61 -8.92 -58.45 -27.95
CA GLN A 61 -8.92 -58.16 -29.38
C GLN A 61 -9.53 -56.78 -29.66
N LYS A 62 -8.97 -56.03 -30.62
CA LYS A 62 -9.50 -54.72 -31.02
C LYS A 62 -10.82 -54.87 -31.75
N THR A 63 -11.70 -53.89 -31.58
CA THR A 63 -12.97 -53.83 -32.32
C THR A 63 -12.72 -53.53 -33.81
N GLU A 64 -13.58 -54.02 -34.71
CA GLU A 64 -13.51 -53.78 -36.16
C GLU A 64 -13.35 -52.27 -36.51
N HIS A 65 -14.01 -51.39 -35.77
CA HIS A 65 -13.87 -49.94 -35.92
C HIS A 65 -12.47 -49.41 -35.58
N GLN A 66 -11.80 -49.99 -34.57
CA GLN A 66 -10.42 -49.62 -34.21
C GLN A 66 -9.41 -50.13 -35.24
N ARG A 67 -9.68 -51.30 -35.84
CA ARG A 67 -8.82 -51.90 -36.88
C ARG A 67 -8.89 -51.13 -38.21
N ASN A 68 -10.08 -50.63 -38.54
CA ASN A 68 -10.33 -49.84 -39.76
C ASN A 68 -10.02 -48.35 -39.61
N SER A 69 -9.69 -47.88 -38.40
CA SER A 69 -9.30 -46.49 -38.16
C SER A 69 -7.91 -46.18 -38.71
N SER A 70 -7.71 -44.98 -39.25
CA SER A 70 -6.40 -44.58 -39.78
C SER A 70 -5.39 -44.43 -38.65
N LYS A 71 -4.12 -44.80 -38.92
CA LYS A 71 -3.03 -44.74 -37.94
C LYS A 71 -2.86 -43.33 -37.32
N ILE A 72 -3.10 -42.29 -38.13
CA ILE A 72 -3.00 -40.89 -37.69
C ILE A 72 -4.14 -40.51 -36.73
N LEU A 73 -5.38 -40.97 -36.98
CA LEU A 73 -6.51 -40.71 -36.10
C LEU A 73 -6.34 -41.42 -34.76
N ARG A 74 -5.80 -42.65 -34.78
CA ARG A 74 -5.47 -43.37 -33.54
C ARG A 74 -4.40 -42.63 -32.72
N PHE A 75 -3.36 -42.13 -33.38
CA PHE A 75 -2.31 -41.33 -32.71
C PHE A 75 -2.87 -40.07 -32.06
N ILE A 76 -3.70 -39.31 -32.79
CA ILE A 76 -4.31 -38.09 -32.26
C ILE A 76 -5.26 -38.43 -31.09
N SER A 77 -6.07 -39.49 -31.23
CA SER A 77 -6.98 -39.93 -30.17
C SER A 77 -6.22 -40.35 -28.91
N ASP A 78 -5.11 -41.07 -29.05
CA ASP A 78 -4.28 -41.53 -27.94
C ASP A 78 -3.57 -40.36 -27.25
N PHE A 79 -3.04 -39.41 -28.03
CA PHE A 79 -2.43 -38.19 -27.50
C PHE A 79 -3.45 -37.34 -26.73
N LEU A 80 -4.65 -37.14 -27.28
CA LEU A 80 -5.73 -36.43 -26.60
C LEU A 80 -6.21 -37.16 -25.34
N ALA A 81 -6.25 -38.50 -25.36
CA ALA A 81 -6.60 -39.29 -24.19
C ALA A 81 -5.59 -39.08 -23.04
N PHE A 82 -4.29 -39.04 -23.33
CA PHE A 82 -3.26 -38.72 -22.33
C PHE A 82 -3.35 -37.26 -21.84
N LEU A 83 -3.66 -36.31 -22.71
CA LEU A 83 -3.88 -34.91 -22.30
C LEU A 83 -5.04 -34.79 -21.30
N VAL A 84 -6.15 -35.48 -21.56
CA VAL A 84 -7.29 -35.53 -20.63
C VAL A 84 -6.92 -36.25 -19.33
N LEU A 85 -6.17 -37.35 -19.42
CA LEU A 85 -5.72 -38.11 -18.25
C LEU A 85 -4.89 -37.24 -17.29
N TYR A 86 -4.02 -36.39 -17.83
CA TYR A 86 -3.14 -35.51 -17.05
C TYR A 86 -3.71 -34.10 -16.79
N ASN A 87 -4.99 -33.85 -17.08
CA ASN A 87 -5.60 -32.53 -16.89
C ASN A 87 -5.51 -32.03 -15.43
N PHE A 88 -5.44 -32.94 -14.45
CA PHE A 88 -5.27 -32.62 -13.03
C PHE A 88 -3.94 -31.90 -12.68
N ILE A 89 -2.94 -31.92 -13.57
CA ILE A 89 -1.67 -31.20 -13.38
C ILE A 89 -1.90 -29.69 -13.30
N ILE A 90 -2.91 -29.17 -14.01
CA ILE A 90 -3.30 -27.77 -13.94
C ILE A 90 -4.34 -27.64 -12.81
N PRO A 91 -3.98 -27.11 -11.63
CA PRO A 91 -4.93 -26.92 -10.55
C PRO A 91 -5.99 -25.89 -10.94
N ILE A 92 -7.20 -26.36 -11.28
CA ILE A 92 -8.34 -25.50 -11.66
C ILE A 92 -8.67 -24.51 -10.53
N SER A 93 -8.46 -24.91 -9.28
CA SER A 93 -8.74 -24.10 -8.10
C SER A 93 -7.66 -23.07 -7.77
N LEU A 94 -6.50 -23.06 -8.44
CA LEU A 94 -5.38 -22.18 -8.07
C LEU A 94 -5.79 -20.71 -8.01
N TYR A 95 -6.48 -20.23 -9.05
CA TYR A 95 -6.95 -18.85 -9.13
C TYR A 95 -7.92 -18.52 -7.99
N VAL A 96 -8.93 -19.38 -7.80
CA VAL A 96 -9.97 -19.19 -6.78
C VAL A 96 -9.36 -19.21 -5.37
N THR A 97 -8.44 -20.13 -5.09
CA THR A 97 -7.77 -20.23 -3.79
C THR A 97 -6.95 -18.97 -3.49
N VAL A 98 -6.19 -18.46 -4.47
CA VAL A 98 -5.40 -17.24 -4.31
C VAL A 98 -6.31 -16.03 -4.11
N GLU A 99 -7.36 -15.86 -4.90
CA GLU A 99 -8.33 -14.77 -4.73
C GLU A 99 -9.03 -14.82 -3.37
N MET A 100 -9.43 -16.03 -2.92
CA MET A 100 -10.05 -16.21 -1.61
C MET A 100 -9.09 -15.85 -0.48
N GLN A 101 -7.81 -16.21 -0.61
CA GLN A 101 -6.79 -15.81 0.37
C GLN A 101 -6.63 -14.30 0.44
N LYS A 102 -6.57 -13.60 -0.70
CA LYS A 102 -6.47 -12.12 -0.75
C LYS A 102 -7.68 -11.46 -0.11
N PHE A 103 -8.88 -11.97 -0.41
CA PHE A 103 -10.13 -11.51 0.18
C PHE A 103 -10.15 -11.69 1.69
N LEU A 104 -9.78 -12.89 2.19
CA LEU A 104 -9.69 -13.15 3.63
C LEU A 104 -8.64 -12.26 4.31
N GLY A 105 -7.48 -12.06 3.68
CA GLY A 105 -6.44 -11.17 4.18
C GLY A 105 -6.92 -9.72 4.36
N SER A 106 -7.83 -9.25 3.50
CA SER A 106 -8.40 -7.89 3.62
C SER A 106 -9.21 -7.71 4.90
N PHE A 107 -9.89 -8.75 5.39
CA PHE A 107 -10.62 -8.68 6.65
C PHE A 107 -9.69 -8.62 7.85
N PHE A 108 -8.56 -9.34 7.81
CA PHE A 108 -7.60 -9.30 8.91
C PHE A 108 -7.04 -7.89 9.11
N ILE A 109 -6.70 -7.17 8.02
CA ILE A 109 -6.26 -5.77 8.11
C ILE A 109 -7.37 -4.88 8.70
N GLY A 110 -8.63 -5.09 8.29
CA GLY A 110 -9.76 -4.30 8.77
C GLY A 110 -10.25 -4.63 10.18
N TRP A 111 -9.80 -5.74 10.77
CA TRP A 111 -10.11 -6.15 12.15
C TRP A 111 -8.99 -5.83 13.13
N ASP A 112 -7.85 -5.36 12.64
CA ASP A 112 -6.72 -4.98 13.48
C ASP A 112 -7.08 -3.75 14.33
N LEU A 113 -6.98 -3.88 15.66
CA LEU A 113 -7.23 -2.80 16.62
C LEU A 113 -6.07 -1.81 16.68
N ASP A 114 -4.86 -2.23 16.31
CA ASP A 114 -3.69 -1.34 16.30
C ASP A 114 -3.78 -0.33 15.14
N LEU A 115 -4.61 -0.63 14.12
CA LEU A 115 -4.91 0.26 12.99
C LEU A 115 -6.22 1.05 13.18
N TYR A 116 -6.76 1.11 14.40
CA TYR A 116 -7.94 1.89 14.74
C TYR A 116 -7.54 3.27 15.28
N HIS A 117 -8.14 4.32 14.72
CA HIS A 117 -7.93 5.69 15.16
C HIS A 117 -9.06 6.13 16.11
N GLU A 118 -8.73 6.31 17.39
CA GLU A 118 -9.71 6.55 18.46
C GLU A 118 -10.44 7.90 18.32
N GLU A 119 -9.71 8.99 18.02
CA GLU A 119 -10.30 10.33 17.97
C GLU A 119 -11.30 10.50 16.82
N SER A 120 -11.04 9.86 15.67
CA SER A 120 -11.95 9.90 14.52
C SER A 120 -12.96 8.76 14.49
N GLY A 121 -12.80 7.74 15.35
CA GLY A 121 -13.62 6.54 15.38
C GLY A 121 -13.53 5.67 14.13
N GLN A 122 -12.42 5.75 13.38
CA GLN A 122 -12.25 5.09 12.09
C GLN A 122 -11.29 3.91 12.19
N LYS A 123 -11.68 2.79 11.56
CA LYS A 123 -10.82 1.61 11.38
C LYS A 123 -10.13 1.64 10.01
N ALA A 124 -9.04 0.89 9.87
CA ALA A 124 -8.43 0.65 8.57
C ALA A 124 -9.45 0.04 7.58
N GLN A 125 -9.57 0.66 6.41
CA GLN A 125 -10.45 0.21 5.34
C GLN A 125 -9.63 -0.22 4.13
N VAL A 126 -9.74 -1.49 3.76
CA VAL A 126 -9.13 -2.04 2.55
C VAL A 126 -10.05 -1.81 1.36
N ASN A 127 -9.64 -0.94 0.44
CA ASN A 127 -10.43 -0.62 -0.77
C ASN A 127 -10.12 -1.54 -1.97
N THR A 128 -9.06 -2.35 -1.89
CA THR A 128 -8.63 -3.24 -2.97
C THR A 128 -7.89 -4.43 -2.35
N SER A 129 -8.47 -5.64 -2.44
CA SER A 129 -7.91 -6.87 -1.90
C SER A 129 -6.65 -7.34 -2.64
N ASP A 130 -6.51 -6.97 -3.91
CA ASP A 130 -5.45 -7.48 -4.80
C ASP A 130 -4.08 -6.90 -4.51
N LEU A 131 -3.99 -5.95 -3.59
CA LEU A 131 -2.76 -5.22 -3.25
C LEU A 131 -2.24 -5.56 -1.85
N ASN A 132 -2.90 -6.47 -1.14
CA ASN A 132 -2.54 -6.80 0.23
C ASN A 132 -1.11 -7.37 0.32
N GLU A 133 -0.73 -8.20 -0.65
CA GLU A 133 0.60 -8.78 -0.79
C GLU A 133 1.68 -7.79 -1.28
N GLU A 134 1.27 -6.69 -1.92
CA GLU A 134 2.18 -5.66 -2.42
C GLU A 134 2.67 -4.76 -1.28
N LEU A 135 1.89 -4.63 -0.19
CA LEU A 135 2.30 -3.89 1.01
C LEU A 135 3.61 -4.43 1.60
N GLY A 136 3.85 -5.75 1.51
CA GLY A 136 5.09 -6.38 1.96
C GLY A 136 6.29 -6.20 1.02
N GLN A 137 6.09 -5.62 -0.16
CA GLN A 137 7.11 -5.44 -1.21
C GLN A 137 7.46 -3.96 -1.44
N VAL A 138 6.98 -3.05 -0.59
CA VAL A 138 7.23 -1.60 -0.75
C VAL A 138 8.68 -1.27 -0.40
N GLU A 139 9.45 -0.76 -1.37
CA GLU A 139 10.82 -0.29 -1.17
C GLU A 139 10.91 1.22 -0.90
N TYR A 140 9.98 1.99 -1.46
CA TYR A 140 9.98 3.45 -1.39
C TYR A 140 8.64 3.97 -0.91
N VAL A 141 8.67 4.82 0.12
CA VAL A 141 7.49 5.52 0.64
C VAL A 141 7.60 7.00 0.29
N PHE A 142 6.75 7.45 -0.62
CA PHE A 142 6.58 8.88 -0.90
C PHE A 142 5.51 9.44 0.03
N THR A 143 5.92 10.33 0.93
CA THR A 143 5.00 11.00 1.85
C THR A 143 4.76 12.45 1.44
N ASP A 144 3.53 12.92 1.61
CA ASP A 144 3.25 14.35 1.61
C ASP A 144 3.65 14.96 2.97
N LYS A 145 3.98 16.25 3.01
CA LYS A 145 4.33 16.94 4.25
C LYS A 145 3.06 17.33 5.01
N THR A 146 2.20 18.11 4.35
CA THR A 146 1.04 18.74 5.00
C THR A 146 -0.14 17.78 5.01
N GLY A 147 -0.74 17.54 6.17
CA GLY A 147 -1.86 16.60 6.32
C GLY A 147 -1.46 15.13 6.41
N THR A 148 -0.17 14.80 6.33
CA THR A 148 0.36 13.45 6.57
C THR A 148 1.46 13.46 7.63
N LEU A 149 2.57 14.18 7.42
CA LEU A 149 3.63 14.28 8.43
C LEU A 149 3.31 15.30 9.52
N THR A 150 2.56 16.35 9.16
CA THR A 150 2.14 17.40 10.09
C THR A 150 0.64 17.52 10.08
N GLU A 151 0.06 17.54 11.28
CA GLU A 151 -1.32 17.97 11.49
C GLU A 151 -1.47 19.45 11.11
N ASN A 152 -2.67 19.84 10.69
CA ASN A 152 -2.96 21.22 10.30
C ASN A 152 -3.22 22.11 11.52
N GLU A 153 -2.38 22.00 12.55
CA GLU A 153 -2.43 22.80 13.77
C GLU A 153 -1.10 23.53 13.94
N MET A 154 -1.15 24.87 13.94
CA MET A 154 0.03 25.72 14.05
C MET A 154 0.08 26.33 15.45
N GLN A 155 0.93 25.79 16.31
CA GLN A 155 1.16 26.32 17.65
C GLN A 155 2.35 27.27 17.65
N PHE A 156 2.16 28.49 18.14
CA PHE A 156 3.26 29.43 18.36
C PHE A 156 4.15 28.92 19.50
N ARG A 157 5.46 28.76 19.26
CA ARG A 157 6.41 28.23 20.24
C ARG A 157 7.41 29.28 20.73
N GLU A 158 8.06 29.98 19.81
CA GLU A 158 9.16 30.88 20.13
C GLU A 158 9.22 32.03 19.15
N CYS A 159 9.70 33.19 19.60
CA CYS A 159 10.08 34.30 18.73
C CYS A 159 11.34 34.99 19.23
N SER A 160 12.00 35.71 18.33
CA SER A 160 13.09 36.62 18.69
C SER A 160 12.62 38.06 18.53
N ILE A 161 12.71 38.86 19.60
CA ILE A 161 12.36 40.29 19.59
C ILE A 161 13.58 41.06 20.08
N ASN A 162 14.14 41.94 19.24
CA ASN A 162 15.36 42.72 19.53
C ASN A 162 16.56 41.87 19.98
N GLY A 163 16.74 40.67 19.43
CA GLY A 163 17.85 39.78 19.76
C GLY A 163 17.63 38.94 21.03
N MET A 164 16.49 39.09 21.71
CA MET A 164 16.09 38.19 22.80
C MET A 164 15.18 37.10 22.31
N LYS A 165 15.51 35.86 22.68
CA LYS A 165 14.66 34.71 22.48
C LYS A 165 13.57 34.69 23.54
N TYR A 166 12.31 34.61 23.11
CA TYR A 166 11.14 34.44 23.95
C TYR A 166 10.50 33.11 23.61
N GLN A 167 10.12 32.36 24.64
CA GLN A 167 9.41 31.11 24.52
C GLN A 167 7.98 31.26 25.06
N GLU A 168 7.03 30.64 24.38
CA GLU A 168 5.65 30.53 24.82
C GLU A 168 5.54 29.43 25.88
N ILE A 169 5.07 29.82 27.07
CA ILE A 169 4.79 28.92 28.17
C ILE A 169 3.42 29.31 28.74
N ASN A 170 2.41 28.47 28.51
CA ASN A 170 1.03 28.63 29.03
C ASN A 170 0.38 29.99 28.65
N GLY A 171 0.52 30.41 27.39
CA GLY A 171 -0.02 31.65 26.85
C GLY A 171 0.77 32.91 27.20
N ARG A 172 1.97 32.77 27.78
CA ARG A 172 2.86 33.89 28.13
C ARG A 172 4.21 33.74 27.49
N LEU A 173 4.74 34.86 26.98
CA LEU A 173 6.11 34.95 26.47
C LEU A 173 7.08 35.15 27.62
N VAL A 174 7.97 34.19 27.83
CA VAL A 174 9.04 34.26 28.83
C VAL A 174 10.37 34.42 28.10
N PRO A 175 11.21 35.41 28.46
CA PRO A 175 12.54 35.50 27.89
C PRO A 175 13.36 34.28 28.31
N GLU A 176 14.01 33.63 27.35
CA GLU A 176 14.93 32.54 27.63
C GLU A 176 16.14 33.14 28.37
N GLY A 177 16.33 32.74 29.62
CA GLY A 177 17.45 33.21 30.43
C GLY A 177 18.79 32.84 29.78
N PRO A 178 19.90 33.51 30.15
CA PRO A 178 21.20 33.21 29.57
C PRO A 178 21.59 31.76 29.84
N THR A 179 21.72 30.96 28.78
CA THR A 179 22.42 29.67 28.83
C THR A 179 23.91 29.93 29.04
N PRO A 180 24.59 29.22 29.96
CA PRO A 180 26.00 29.48 30.30
C PRO A 180 27.01 29.26 29.16
N ASP A 181 26.58 28.76 27.99
CA ASP A 181 27.49 28.39 26.89
C ASP A 181 27.50 29.35 25.69
N SER A 182 26.80 30.51 25.75
CA SER A 182 26.94 31.55 24.72
C SER A 182 27.99 32.58 25.13
N SER A 183 29.26 32.23 24.97
CA SER A 183 30.38 33.16 25.02
C SER A 183 30.44 34.02 23.76
N GLU A 184 29.52 34.98 23.64
CA GLU A 184 29.65 36.24 22.89
C GLU A 184 28.31 36.99 22.94
N GLY A 185 28.26 38.12 23.66
CA GLY A 185 27.04 38.92 23.77
C GLY A 185 26.84 39.67 25.09
N ASN A 186 27.84 39.70 25.99
CA ASN A 186 27.80 40.58 27.16
C ASN A 186 28.13 42.01 26.75
N LEU A 187 27.16 42.82 26.27
CA LEU A 187 27.27 44.28 26.38
C LEU A 187 26.00 45.12 26.14
N THR A 188 24.84 44.53 25.82
CA THR A 188 23.63 45.33 25.51
C THR A 188 22.52 45.28 26.57
N TYR A 189 22.58 44.39 27.57
CA TYR A 189 21.50 44.23 28.55
C TYR A 189 21.48 45.24 29.71
N LEU A 190 22.58 45.93 29.96
CA LEU A 190 22.69 46.86 31.09
C LEU A 190 22.25 48.30 30.77
N SER A 191 21.92 48.63 29.51
CA SER A 191 21.55 50.01 29.14
C SER A 191 20.04 50.27 29.02
N SER A 192 19.19 49.23 28.98
CA SER A 192 17.73 49.41 28.79
C SER A 192 16.91 49.35 30.09
N SER A 193 17.51 48.94 31.21
CA SER A 193 16.80 48.74 32.48
C SER A 193 16.55 50.02 33.30
N SER A 194 16.96 51.20 32.80
CA SER A 194 16.74 52.47 33.50
C SER A 194 15.42 53.18 33.15
N HIS A 195 14.68 52.71 32.14
CA HIS A 195 13.49 53.43 31.64
C HIS A 195 12.11 52.80 31.95
N LEU A 196 12.03 51.64 32.60
CA LEU A 196 10.75 50.97 32.91
C LEU A 196 10.30 51.04 34.39
N ASN A 197 10.89 51.92 35.20
CA ASN A 197 10.43 52.12 36.59
C ASN A 197 9.21 53.06 36.73
N ASN A 198 8.63 53.55 35.64
CA ASN A 198 7.48 54.46 35.67
C ASN A 198 6.28 53.90 34.89
N LEU A 199 5.73 52.76 35.30
CA LEU A 199 4.31 52.47 35.02
C LEU A 199 3.70 51.45 35.98
N SER A 200 3.79 51.72 37.29
CA SER A 200 3.13 50.94 38.35
C SER A 200 1.67 51.34 38.60
N HIS A 201 1.03 52.06 37.68
CA HIS A 201 -0.38 52.48 37.82
C HIS A 201 -1.17 52.11 36.57
N LEU A 202 -1.65 50.86 36.51
CA LEU A 202 -2.98 50.49 35.97
C LEU A 202 -3.24 48.99 36.24
N THR A 203 -3.26 48.58 37.50
CA THR A 203 -3.79 47.28 37.92
C THR A 203 -5.29 47.40 38.17
N THR A 204 -6.10 47.18 37.14
CA THR A 204 -7.50 46.79 37.36
C THR A 204 -7.99 45.86 36.27
N SER A 205 -8.32 44.63 36.69
CA SER A 205 -9.34 43.73 36.15
C SER A 205 -9.38 43.49 34.63
N SER A 206 -9.07 42.25 34.21
CA SER A 206 -10.12 41.30 33.79
C SER A 206 -9.49 39.99 33.31
N SER A 207 -9.96 38.91 33.90
CA SER A 207 -9.87 37.57 33.33
C SER A 207 -10.56 37.58 31.97
N PHE A 208 -9.81 37.54 30.88
CA PHE A 208 -10.37 37.38 29.54
C PHE A 208 -10.07 35.96 29.06
N ARG A 209 -11.01 35.05 29.35
CA ARG A 209 -11.20 33.84 28.56
C ARG A 209 -11.70 34.31 27.19
N THR A 210 -10.93 34.14 26.12
CA THR A 210 -11.43 34.34 24.76
C THR A 210 -11.77 33.00 24.12
N SER A 211 -13.04 32.92 23.74
CA SER A 211 -13.62 31.97 22.80
C SER A 211 -12.91 32.05 21.42
N PRO A 212 -13.00 31.02 20.56
CA PRO A 212 -12.20 30.86 19.33
C PRO A 212 -12.37 31.93 18.25
N GLU A 213 -13.29 32.88 18.40
CA GLU A 213 -13.64 33.86 17.35
C GLU A 213 -12.68 35.06 17.27
N ASN A 214 -11.89 35.33 18.32
CA ASN A 214 -10.99 36.50 18.35
C ASN A 214 -9.59 36.25 17.74
N GLU A 215 -9.18 34.99 17.54
CA GLU A 215 -7.87 34.68 16.93
C GLU A 215 -7.85 35.00 15.42
N THR A 216 -8.99 34.88 14.74
CA THR A 216 -9.11 35.19 13.32
C THR A 216 -8.94 36.68 13.00
N GLU A 217 -9.27 37.59 13.94
CA GLU A 217 -9.12 39.04 13.74
C GLU A 217 -7.68 39.53 13.94
N LEU A 218 -6.92 38.91 14.85
CA LEU A 218 -5.52 39.25 15.09
C LEU A 218 -4.60 38.78 13.95
N VAL A 219 -4.89 37.62 13.36
CA VAL A 219 -4.13 37.11 12.20
C VAL A 219 -4.47 37.90 10.92
N SER A 220 -5.74 38.33 10.75
CA SER A 220 -6.17 39.19 9.65
C SER A 220 -5.44 40.54 9.64
N ASN A 221 -5.35 41.21 10.79
CA ASN A 221 -4.70 42.52 10.89
C ASN A 221 -3.18 42.47 10.70
N PHE A 222 -2.54 41.32 10.94
CA PHE A 222 -1.10 41.15 10.73
C PHE A 222 -0.74 40.79 9.27
N LEU A 223 -1.69 40.21 8.50
CA LEU A 223 -1.45 39.81 7.10
C LEU A 223 -1.84 40.89 6.07
N ILE A 224 -2.58 41.93 6.46
CA ILE A 224 -3.04 42.99 5.53
C ILE A 224 -2.04 44.17 5.44
N ASN A 225 -1.08 44.31 6.37
CA ASN A 225 -0.04 45.35 6.31
C ASN A 225 1.30 44.81 5.80
N LYS A 226 1.32 44.34 4.54
CA LYS A 226 2.54 44.18 3.76
C LYS A 226 2.32 44.51 2.29
#